data_AF-A0A7C4HH38-F1
#
_entry.id   AF-A0A7C4HH38-F1
#
_cell.length_a   1.000
_cell.length_b   1.000
_cell.length_c   1.000
_cell.angle_alpha   90.00
_cell.angle_beta   90.00
_cell.angle_gamma   90.00
#
_symmetry.space_group_name_H-M   'P 1'
#
loop_
_entity.id
_entity.type
_entity.pdbx_description
1 polymer ?
#
loop_
_entity_poly.entity_id
_entity_poly.type
_entity_poly.pdbx_seq_one_letter_code
_entity_poly.pdbx_strand_id
1 'polypeptide(L)'
;EEGDLPKNVAKYGSTVEEIFITYEELRSKYGEEVKKMPLGAIGVYTFCQKFKIGLQQLMAGSRNFKLSTVSRKDLIALTEEAAKISGIPYVMEAYREEAERILDGV
;
A
#
# COMPACT_ATOMS: atom_id res chain seq x y z
N GLU A 1 -20.86 -4.03 27.03
CA GLU A 1 -19.87 -5.11 27.10
C GLU A 1 -18.57 -4.50 27.57
N GLU A 2 -18.29 -4.70 28.86
CA GLU A 2 -17.14 -4.12 29.56
C GLU A 2 -15.85 -4.78 29.09
N GLY A 3 -14.97 -3.98 28.50
CA GLY A 3 -13.72 -3.67 29.19
C GLY A 3 -12.50 -4.53 28.92
N ASP A 4 -12.60 -5.67 28.22
CA ASP A 4 -11.41 -6.44 27.86
C ASP A 4 -11.18 -6.47 26.36
N LEU A 5 -10.37 -5.51 25.90
CA LEU A 5 -9.75 -5.57 24.58
C LEU A 5 -8.97 -6.89 24.49
N PRO A 6 -9.15 -7.68 23.42
CA PRO A 6 -8.33 -8.85 23.19
C PRO A 6 -6.84 -8.52 23.32
N LYS A 7 -6.03 -9.38 23.97
CA LYS A 7 -4.61 -9.09 24.25
C LYS A 7 -3.80 -8.68 23.01
N ASN A 8 -4.19 -9.20 21.84
CA ASN A 8 -3.59 -8.85 20.55
C ASN A 8 -3.92 -7.41 20.08
N VAL A 9 -5.00 -6.81 20.57
CA VAL A 9 -5.41 -5.42 20.28
C VAL A 9 -4.97 -4.48 21.38
N ALA A 10 -5.03 -4.89 22.66
CA ALA A 10 -4.66 -4.07 23.81
C ALA A 10 -3.21 -3.54 23.75
N LYS A 11 -2.30 -4.26 23.07
CA LYS A 11 -0.93 -3.79 22.82
C LYS A 11 -0.82 -2.55 21.93
N TYR A 12 -1.88 -2.20 21.20
CA TYR A 12 -1.93 -1.04 20.30
C TYR A 12 -2.61 0.17 20.92
N GLY A 13 -3.24 0.03 22.09
CA GLY A 13 -3.96 1.10 22.75
C GLY A 13 -5.12 0.60 23.61
N SER A 14 -5.64 1.52 24.40
CA SER A 14 -6.79 1.33 25.28
C SER A 14 -8.06 2.04 24.78
N THR A 15 -7.90 3.02 23.89
CA THR A 15 -9.00 3.79 23.29
C THR A 15 -9.12 3.55 21.79
N VAL A 16 -10.28 3.88 21.20
CA VAL A 16 -10.51 3.76 19.75
C VAL A 16 -9.54 4.67 18.98
N GLU A 17 -9.32 5.86 19.51
CA GLU A 17 -8.41 6.89 19.00
C GLU A 17 -6.96 6.39 18.96
N GLU A 18 -6.52 5.65 19.98
CA GLU A 18 -5.18 5.05 20.04
C GLU A 18 -5.03 3.85 19.08
N ILE A 19 -6.06 3.01 19.00
CA ILE A 19 -6.02 1.78 18.19
C ILE A 19 -6.07 2.10 16.69
N PHE A 20 -6.85 3.10 16.28
CA PHE A 20 -7.05 3.45 14.88
C PHE A 20 -6.36 4.77 14.53
N ILE A 21 -5.18 4.67 13.90
CA ILE A 21 -4.35 5.83 13.53
C ILE A 21 -5.06 6.87 12.64
N THR A 22 -6.06 6.47 11.85
CA THR A 22 -6.82 7.39 10.99
C THR A 22 -8.06 7.98 11.68
N TYR A 23 -8.29 7.69 12.96
CA TYR A 23 -9.50 8.13 13.64
C TYR A 23 -9.58 9.66 13.72
N GLU A 24 -8.48 10.34 14.07
CA GLU A 24 -8.43 11.80 14.12
C GLU A 24 -8.60 12.45 12.74
N GLU A 25 -8.11 11.80 11.67
CA GLU A 25 -8.36 12.25 10.29
C GLU A 25 -9.86 12.19 9.96
N LEU A 26 -10.52 11.08 10.30
CA LEU A 26 -11.96 10.92 10.09
C LEU A 26 -12.78 11.86 10.97
N ARG A 27 -12.36 12.08 12.22
CA ARG A 27 -12.97 13.05 13.13
C ARG A 27 -12.82 14.48 12.62
N SER A 28 -11.66 14.84 12.08
CA SER A 28 -11.46 16.15 11.44
C SER A 28 -12.40 16.35 10.24
N LYS A 29 -12.69 15.28 9.49
CA LYS A 29 -13.53 15.33 8.30
C LYS A 29 -15.04 15.28 8.58
N TYR A 30 -15.47 14.50 9.57
CA TYR A 30 -16.88 14.20 9.84
C TYR A 30 -17.35 14.65 11.23
N GLY A 31 -16.47 15.26 12.03
CA GLY A 31 -16.76 15.72 13.38
C GLY A 31 -17.21 14.56 14.29
N GLU A 32 -18.27 14.81 15.05
CA GLU A 32 -18.83 13.86 16.01
C GLU A 32 -19.54 12.66 15.34
N GLU A 33 -19.83 12.71 14.04
CA GLU A 33 -20.44 11.59 13.32
C GLU A 33 -19.51 10.36 13.24
N VAL A 34 -18.19 10.56 13.38
CA VAL A 34 -17.22 9.46 13.41
C VAL A 34 -17.53 8.43 14.50
N LYS A 35 -18.11 8.87 15.63
CA LYS A 35 -18.52 8.00 16.74
C LYS A 35 -19.63 7.02 16.38
N LYS A 36 -20.41 7.33 15.33
CA LYS A 36 -21.49 6.46 14.82
C LYS A 36 -20.98 5.49 13.76
N MET A 37 -19.74 5.66 13.27
CA MET A 37 -19.20 4.79 12.24
C MET A 37 -18.81 3.43 12.82
N PRO A 38 -19.07 2.32 12.10
CA PRO A 38 -18.60 1.01 12.52
C PRO A 38 -17.06 0.99 12.61
N LEU A 39 -16.51 0.51 13.73
CA LEU A 39 -15.05 0.39 13.92
C LEU A 39 -14.38 -0.48 12.84
N GLY A 40 -15.09 -1.50 12.34
CA GLY A 40 -14.60 -2.31 11.21
C GLY A 40 -14.42 -1.49 9.93
N ALA A 41 -15.29 -0.52 9.66
CA ALA A 41 -15.15 0.37 8.51
C ALA A 41 -13.96 1.33 8.67
N ILE A 42 -13.73 1.85 9.88
CA ILE A 42 -12.54 2.64 10.21
C ILE A 42 -11.26 1.81 10.05
N GLY A 43 -11.29 0.53 10.44
CA GLY A 43 -10.19 -0.40 10.23
C GLY A 43 -9.87 -0.63 8.74
N VAL A 44 -10.89 -0.86 7.91
CA VAL A 44 -10.71 -0.98 6.46
C VAL A 44 -10.19 0.32 5.86
N TYR A 45 -10.70 1.48 6.30
CA TYR A 45 -10.18 2.78 5.86
C TYR A 45 -8.69 2.95 6.20
N THR A 46 -8.31 2.61 7.42
CA THR A 46 -6.90 2.62 7.87
C THR A 46 -6.03 1.73 6.97
N PHE A 47 -6.51 0.54 6.65
CA PHE A 47 -5.82 -0.39 5.76
C PHE A 47 -5.68 0.21 4.35
N CYS A 48 -6.74 0.79 3.78
CA CYS A 48 -6.69 1.48 2.49
C CYS A 48 -5.70 2.65 2.47
N GLN A 49 -5.58 3.42 3.57
CA GLN A 49 -4.56 4.47 3.68
C GLN A 49 -3.14 3.89 3.58
N LYS A 50 -2.87 2.74 4.21
CA LYS A 50 -1.59 2.05 4.06
C LYS A 50 -1.32 1.63 2.60
N PHE A 51 -2.32 1.10 1.89
CA PHE A 51 -2.18 0.79 0.46
C PHE A 51 -1.89 2.01 -0.38
N LYS A 52 -2.61 3.11 -0.13
CA LYS A 52 -2.41 4.37 -0.83
C LYS A 52 -0.95 4.83 -0.70
N ILE A 53 -0.39 4.82 0.50
CA ILE A 53 1.01 5.20 0.74
C ILE A 53 1.97 4.28 -0.02
N GLY A 54 1.80 2.95 0.08
CA GLY A 54 2.65 2.00 -0.63
C GLY A 54 2.59 2.15 -2.15
N LEU A 55 1.40 2.40 -2.69
CA LEU A 55 1.22 2.68 -4.12
C LEU A 55 1.89 3.99 -4.53
N GLN A 56 1.78 5.04 -3.72
CA GLN A 56 2.47 6.32 -3.97
C GLN A 56 3.99 6.16 -3.96
N GLN A 57 4.55 5.32 -3.09
CA GLN A 57 5.97 4.99 -3.08
C GLN A 57 6.40 4.29 -4.37
N LEU A 58 5.61 3.31 -4.85
CA LEU A 58 5.83 2.66 -6.14
C LEU A 58 5.75 3.63 -7.32
N MET A 59 4.74 4.50 -7.31
CA MET A 59 4.56 5.55 -8.32
C MET A 59 5.74 6.54 -8.34
N ALA A 60 6.24 6.94 -7.17
CA ALA A 60 7.42 7.79 -7.07
C ALA A 60 8.67 7.08 -7.60
N GLY A 61 8.88 5.81 -7.25
CA GLY A 61 10.03 5.01 -7.70
C GLY A 61 10.05 4.77 -9.22
N SER A 62 8.88 4.56 -9.82
CA SER A 62 8.72 4.42 -11.28
C SER A 62 8.61 5.77 -12.01
N ARG A 63 8.59 6.90 -11.30
CA ARG A 63 8.32 8.25 -11.83
C ARG A 63 6.99 8.32 -12.61
N ASN A 64 6.00 7.55 -12.18
CA ASN A 64 4.69 7.40 -12.82
C ASN A 64 3.58 7.93 -11.91
N PHE A 65 3.19 9.19 -12.09
CA PHE A 65 2.24 9.89 -11.21
C PHE A 65 0.77 9.76 -11.61
N LYS A 66 0.45 8.96 -12.63
CA LYS A 66 -0.91 8.77 -13.12
C LYS A 66 -1.31 7.31 -12.97
N LEU A 67 -2.34 7.04 -12.16
CA LEU A 67 -2.78 5.67 -11.84
C LEU A 67 -3.10 4.84 -13.09
N SER A 68 -3.69 5.45 -14.12
CA SER A 68 -4.06 4.75 -15.35
C SER A 68 -2.85 4.32 -16.19
N THR A 69 -1.65 4.82 -15.90
CA THR A 69 -0.42 4.46 -16.61
C THR A 69 0.49 3.55 -15.81
N VAL A 70 0.16 3.26 -14.55
CA VAL A 70 0.88 2.26 -13.74
C VAL A 70 0.58 0.87 -14.31
N SER A 71 1.61 0.06 -14.47
CA SER A 71 1.56 -1.24 -15.10
C SER A 71 2.52 -2.23 -14.43
N ARG A 72 2.43 -3.51 -14.81
CA ARG A 72 3.37 -4.53 -14.34
C ARG A 72 4.80 -4.32 -14.84
N LYS A 73 5.01 -3.49 -15.88
CA LYS A 73 6.34 -3.13 -16.38
C LYS A 73 7.08 -2.19 -15.42
N ASP A 74 6.35 -1.52 -14.52
CA ASP A 74 6.93 -0.66 -13.48
C ASP A 74 7.48 -1.47 -12.28
N LEU A 75 7.37 -2.80 -12.32
CA LEU A 75 7.83 -3.72 -11.29
C LEU A 75 8.99 -4.58 -11.80
N ILE A 76 9.85 -4.99 -10.86
CA ILE A 76 10.92 -5.96 -11.08
C ILE A 76 10.88 -7.03 -10.00
N ALA A 77 11.19 -8.27 -10.35
CA ALA A 77 11.34 -9.35 -9.39
C ALA A 77 12.79 -9.40 -8.89
N LEU A 78 12.96 -9.43 -7.57
CA LEU A 78 14.29 -9.50 -6.95
C LEU A 78 14.87 -10.92 -6.89
N THR A 79 14.04 -11.94 -7.11
CA THR A 79 14.46 -13.34 -7.13
C THR A 79 13.92 -14.03 -8.38
N GLU A 80 14.65 -15.05 -8.86
CA GLU A 80 14.23 -15.86 -10.01
C GLU A 80 12.94 -16.63 -9.72
N GLU A 81 12.74 -17.09 -8.49
CA GLU A 81 11.50 -17.78 -8.08
C GLU A 81 10.30 -16.83 -8.16
N ALA A 82 10.44 -15.60 -7.66
CA ALA A 82 9.40 -14.59 -7.78
C ALA A 82 9.13 -14.26 -9.25
N ALA A 83 10.16 -14.16 -10.08
CA ALA A 83 10.02 -13.94 -11.52
C ALA A 83 9.23 -15.08 -12.18
N LYS A 84 9.60 -16.34 -11.88
CA LYS A 84 8.96 -17.54 -12.41
C LYS A 84 7.48 -17.64 -12.04
N ILE A 85 7.12 -17.33 -10.79
CA ILE A 85 5.74 -17.44 -10.30
C ILE A 85 4.88 -16.25 -10.77
N SER A 86 5.43 -15.03 -10.71
CA SER A 86 4.67 -13.81 -10.99
C SER A 86 4.65 -13.43 -12.47
N GLY A 87 5.59 -13.92 -13.27
CA GLY A 87 5.82 -13.46 -14.64
C GLY A 87 6.34 -12.02 -14.72
N ILE A 88 6.81 -11.43 -13.61
CA ILE A 88 7.51 -10.13 -13.60
C ILE A 88 8.99 -10.40 -13.95
N PRO A 89 9.62 -9.60 -14.83
CA PRO A 89 11.02 -9.79 -15.19
C PRO A 89 11.94 -9.81 -13.97
N TYR A 90 12.92 -10.71 -13.99
CA TYR A 90 13.98 -10.74 -12.99
C TYR A 90 14.85 -9.48 -13.10
N VAL A 91 15.39 -8.98 -11.98
CA VAL A 91 16.17 -7.72 -11.94
C VAL A 91 17.32 -7.67 -12.95
N MET A 92 17.94 -8.81 -13.27
CA MET A 92 19.03 -8.88 -14.26
C MET A 92 18.56 -8.85 -15.72
N GLU A 93 17.26 -9.05 -15.95
CA GLU A 93 16.63 -9.12 -17.29
C GLU A 93 15.75 -7.91 -17.57
N ALA A 94 15.31 -7.20 -16.54
CA ALA A 94 14.47 -6.01 -16.66
C ALA A 94 15.13 -4.98 -17.60
N TYR A 95 14.38 -4.56 -18.63
CA TYR A 95 14.80 -3.60 -19.66
C TYR A 95 16.02 -4.01 -20.49
N ARG A 96 16.42 -5.29 -20.48
CA ARG A 96 17.58 -5.76 -21.25
C ARG A 96 17.37 -5.58 -22.75
N GLU A 97 16.21 -5.97 -23.27
CA GLU A 97 15.89 -5.85 -24.71
C GLU A 97 15.94 -4.38 -25.16
N GLU A 98 15.36 -3.46 -24.38
CA GLU A 98 15.46 -2.03 -24.63
C GLU A 98 16.91 -1.55 -24.66
N ALA A 99 17.73 -1.99 -23.69
CA ALA A 99 19.13 -1.59 -23.60
C ALA A 99 19.96 -2.14 -24.77
N GLU A 100 19.75 -3.39 -25.17
CA GLU A 100 20.42 -4.01 -26.32
C GLU A 100 20.08 -3.29 -27.63
N ARG A 101 18.81 -2.96 -27.88
CA ARG A 101 18.42 -2.15 -29.06
C ARG A 101 19.16 -0.82 -29.14
N ILE A 102 19.29 -0.12 -28.00
CA ILE A 102 20.01 1.15 -27.93
C ILE A 102 21.50 0.96 -28.27
N LEU A 103 22.12 -0.12 -27.79
CA LEU A 103 23.53 -0.43 -28.05
C LEU A 103 23.78 -0.80 -29.52
N ASP A 104 22.87 -1.56 -30.12
CA ASP A 104 22.94 -1.98 -31.52
C ASP A 104 22.58 -0.86 -32.51
N GLY A 105 22.07 0.27 -32.02
CA GLY A 105 21.70 1.43 -32.82
C GLY A 105 20.44 1.22 -33.67
N VAL A 106 19.55 0.34 -33.22
CA VAL A 106 18.27 0.00 -33.88
C VAL A 106 17.09 0.66 -33.16
#